data_AF-A0A838V137-F1
#
_entry.id   AF-A0A838V137-F1
#
_cell.length_a   1.000
_cell.length_b   1.000
_cell.length_c   1.000
_cell.angle_alpha   90.00
_cell.angle_beta   90.00
_cell.angle_gamma   90.00
#
_symmetry.space_group_name_H-M   'P 1'
#
loop_
_entity.id
_entity.type
_entity.pdbx_description
1 polymer ?
#
loop_
_entity_poly.entity_id
_entity_poly.type
_entity_poly.pdbx_seq_one_letter_code
_entity_poly.pdbx_strand_id
1 'polypeptide(L)'
;MLPRRRAREGLFEERSISPSESVDLRAERLAEVTHERATIEERELRAKAYELAAGACRPQEDDELVAELQRSGELVRLESGTWTTRRLRELERSTLQIAERRAGESAAIVGERSLRQARRGVGKEIHGSLSAEQRQALETITGPGGVSVLVSRAGTGKGVVLSAAARAWQREGYEVIGTAVAAGRRPGSSDPDRDIDRGLGIE
;
A
#
# COMPACT_ATOMS: atom_id res chain seq x y z
N MET A 1 51.37 -10.38 -52.69
CA MET A 1 51.55 -9.34 -51.65
C MET A 1 50.19 -8.66 -51.45
N LEU A 2 49.41 -9.14 -50.48
CA LEU A 2 48.05 -8.67 -50.18
C LEU A 2 48.11 -7.67 -49.01
N PRO A 3 47.52 -6.46 -49.09
CA PRO A 3 47.33 -5.65 -47.90
C PRO A 3 46.04 -6.06 -47.17
N ARG A 4 46.18 -6.11 -45.84
CA ARG A 4 45.26 -6.63 -44.85
C ARG A 4 44.00 -5.77 -44.69
N ARG A 5 42.84 -6.42 -44.60
CA ARG A 5 41.62 -5.88 -43.95
C ARG A 5 41.97 -5.39 -42.53
N ARG A 6 41.73 -4.12 -42.23
CA ARG A 6 41.34 -3.67 -40.89
C ARG A 6 39.86 -3.29 -40.96
N ALA A 7 39.03 -4.17 -40.42
CA ALA A 7 37.69 -3.84 -39.97
C ALA A 7 37.71 -3.99 -38.45
N ARG A 8 37.21 -2.96 -37.75
CA ARG A 8 36.82 -2.86 -36.33
C ARG A 8 37.44 -1.63 -35.67
N GLU A 9 36.71 -0.52 -35.79
CA GLU A 9 36.71 0.59 -34.85
C GLU A 9 35.36 1.28 -35.07
N GLY A 10 34.43 1.07 -34.14
CA GLY A 10 33.03 1.46 -34.29
C GLY A 10 32.17 0.75 -33.25
N LEU A 11 32.61 0.77 -31.99
CA LEU A 11 31.83 0.28 -30.87
C LEU A 11 32.26 1.08 -29.64
N PHE A 12 31.66 2.24 -29.48
CA PHE A 12 31.37 2.96 -28.22
C PHE A 12 30.77 4.30 -28.67
N GLU A 13 29.53 4.23 -29.15
CA GLU A 13 28.67 5.42 -29.21
C GLU A 13 28.37 5.77 -27.74
N GLU A 14 29.07 6.77 -27.21
CA GLU A 14 28.70 7.44 -25.97
C GLU A 14 27.29 8.01 -26.16
N ARG A 15 26.27 7.24 -25.76
CA ARG A 15 24.93 7.79 -25.57
C ARG A 15 25.02 8.77 -24.41
N SER A 16 25.21 10.04 -24.72
CA SER A 16 25.05 11.14 -23.78
C SER A 16 23.61 11.12 -23.28
N ILE A 17 23.40 10.62 -22.07
CA ILE A 17 22.09 10.62 -21.39
C ILE A 17 21.67 12.08 -21.24
N SER A 18 20.48 12.43 -21.74
CA SER A 18 19.98 13.79 -21.59
C SER A 18 19.74 14.12 -20.10
N PRO A 19 19.84 15.39 -19.67
CA PRO A 19 19.59 15.76 -18.28
C PRO A 19 18.23 15.26 -17.76
N SER A 20 17.17 15.28 -18.57
CA SER A 20 15.86 14.74 -18.22
C SER A 20 15.86 13.23 -18.02
N GLU A 21 16.46 12.45 -18.93
CA GLU A 21 16.56 10.99 -18.76
C GLU A 21 17.40 10.61 -17.53
N SER A 22 18.40 11.43 -17.18
CA SER A 22 19.21 11.23 -15.98
C SER A 22 18.40 11.46 -14.69
N VAL A 23 17.52 12.46 -14.69
CA VAL A 23 16.64 12.76 -13.55
C VAL A 23 15.57 11.67 -13.41
N ASP A 24 14.97 11.22 -14.50
CA ASP A 24 13.97 10.15 -14.49
C ASP A 24 14.54 8.83 -13.94
N LEU A 25 15.75 8.45 -14.38
CA LEU A 25 16.44 7.27 -13.87
C LEU A 25 16.76 7.39 -12.37
N ARG A 26 17.13 8.59 -11.91
CA ARG A 26 17.39 8.86 -10.49
C ARG A 26 16.09 8.83 -9.67
N ALA A 27 15.00 9.36 -10.21
CA ALA A 27 13.67 9.33 -9.59
C ALA A 27 13.15 7.90 -9.46
N GLU A 28 13.33 7.06 -10.48
CA GLU A 28 12.98 5.64 -10.43
C GLU A 28 13.74 4.90 -9.33
N ARG A 29 15.05 5.09 -9.25
CA ARG A 29 15.86 4.50 -8.17
C ARG A 29 15.55 5.07 -6.78
N LEU A 30 15.14 6.33 -6.70
CA LEU A 30 14.69 6.93 -5.44
C LEU A 30 13.36 6.33 -4.99
N ALA A 31 12.46 5.97 -5.93
CA ALA A 31 11.22 5.28 -5.61
C ALA A 31 11.45 3.91 -4.94
N GLU A 32 12.55 3.22 -5.28
CA GLU A 32 12.93 1.97 -4.61
C GLU A 32 13.21 2.17 -3.12
N VAL A 33 13.73 3.33 -2.70
CA VAL A 33 13.96 3.65 -1.28
C VAL A 33 12.64 3.66 -0.51
N THR A 34 11.59 4.17 -1.14
CA THR A 34 10.25 4.21 -0.55
C THR A 34 9.43 2.94 -0.76
N HIS A 35 10.05 1.84 -1.22
CA HIS A 35 9.35 0.57 -1.42
C HIS A 35 8.94 -0.07 -0.08
N GLU A 36 9.79 0.01 0.94
CA GLU A 36 9.55 -0.61 2.26
C GLU A 36 9.18 0.41 3.36
N ARG A 37 9.48 1.70 3.15
CA ARG A 37 9.28 2.76 4.14
C ARG A 37 8.67 3.99 3.49
N ALA A 38 7.69 4.59 4.16
CA ALA A 38 7.01 5.77 3.62
C ALA A 38 7.84 7.06 3.68
N THR A 39 8.84 7.07 4.57
CA THR A 39 9.68 8.24 4.83
C THR A 39 11.14 7.84 4.88
N ILE A 40 12.00 8.75 4.41
CA ILE A 40 13.45 8.62 4.35
C ILE A 40 14.05 9.60 5.36
N GLU A 41 14.92 9.10 6.24
CA GLU A 41 15.70 9.97 7.12
C GLU A 41 16.82 10.67 6.36
N GLU A 42 17.27 11.84 6.83
CA GLU A 42 18.35 12.62 6.20
C GLU A 42 19.62 11.79 5.96
N ARG A 43 20.01 10.95 6.93
CA ARG A 43 21.20 10.09 6.82
C ARG A 43 21.04 9.02 5.73
N GLU A 44 19.84 8.45 5.62
CA GLU A 44 19.52 7.41 4.64
C GLU A 44 19.44 8.00 3.23
N LEU A 45 18.86 9.20 3.12
CA LEU A 45 18.83 9.95 1.86
C LEU A 45 20.24 10.25 1.36
N ARG A 46 21.14 10.72 2.23
CA ARG A 46 22.56 10.94 1.89
C ARG A 46 23.24 9.65 1.43
N ALA A 47 23.03 8.55 2.16
CA ALA A 47 23.59 7.25 1.77
C ALA A 47 23.10 6.80 0.39
N LYS A 48 21.82 7.05 0.06
CA LYS A 48 21.29 6.74 -1.27
C LYS A 48 21.80 7.69 -2.34
N ALA A 49 21.94 8.98 -2.05
CA ALA A 49 22.54 9.94 -2.97
C ALA A 49 23.95 9.50 -3.41
N TYR A 50 24.77 9.01 -2.47
CA TYR A 50 26.07 8.41 -2.77
C TYR A 50 26.00 7.20 -3.72
N GLU A 51 25.03 6.31 -3.51
CA GLU A 51 24.81 5.15 -4.38
C GLU A 51 24.39 5.59 -5.79
N LEU A 52 23.50 6.58 -5.88
CA LEU A 52 22.99 7.11 -7.14
C LEU A 52 24.07 7.85 -7.93
N ALA A 53 25.03 8.46 -7.24
CA ALA A 53 26.19 9.14 -7.78
C ALA A 53 27.28 8.18 -8.32
N ALA A 54 27.01 6.87 -8.39
CA ALA A 54 27.91 5.85 -8.94
C ALA A 54 29.30 5.78 -8.29
N GLY A 55 29.41 6.16 -7.01
CA GLY A 55 30.67 6.08 -6.24
C GLY A 55 31.76 7.07 -6.67
N ALA A 56 31.44 8.05 -7.53
CA ALA A 56 32.41 9.02 -8.05
C ALA A 56 32.33 10.40 -7.39
N CYS A 57 31.34 10.66 -6.54
CA CYS A 57 31.05 12.01 -6.08
C CYS A 57 31.73 12.43 -4.77
N ARG A 58 32.11 13.70 -4.73
CA ARG A 58 32.56 14.38 -3.51
C ARG A 58 31.34 14.75 -2.66
N PRO A 59 31.48 14.92 -1.33
CA PRO A 59 30.38 15.30 -0.43
C PRO A 59 29.55 16.53 -0.84
N GLN A 60 30.12 17.40 -1.68
CA GLN A 60 29.50 18.62 -2.18
C GLN A 60 28.50 18.35 -3.33
N GLU A 61 28.70 17.27 -4.09
CA GLU A 61 27.85 16.91 -5.23
C GLU A 61 26.58 16.16 -4.78
N ASP A 62 26.58 15.58 -3.58
CA ASP A 62 25.40 14.92 -2.99
C ASP A 62 24.33 15.93 -2.55
N ASP A 63 24.76 17.03 -1.94
CA ASP A 63 23.88 18.12 -1.54
C ASP A 63 23.25 18.80 -2.77
N GLU A 64 24.01 18.92 -3.87
CA GLU A 64 23.52 19.43 -5.14
C GLU A 64 22.49 18.50 -5.79
N LEU A 65 22.73 17.17 -5.77
CA LEU A 65 21.79 16.18 -6.26
C LEU A 65 20.48 16.18 -5.46
N VAL A 66 20.56 16.22 -4.13
CA VAL A 66 19.37 16.32 -3.26
C VAL A 66 18.63 17.63 -3.52
N ALA A 67 19.34 18.75 -3.66
CA ALA A 67 18.75 20.04 -3.99
C ALA A 67 18.13 20.07 -5.39
N GLU A 68 18.69 19.35 -6.36
CA GLU A 68 18.12 19.17 -7.69
C GLU A 68 16.82 18.37 -7.63
N LEU A 69 16.82 17.20 -6.96
CA LEU A 69 15.64 16.36 -6.79
C LEU A 69 14.53 17.06 -5.98
N GLN A 70 14.90 17.90 -5.02
CA GLN A 70 13.95 18.73 -4.29
C GLN A 70 13.37 19.84 -5.18
N ARG A 71 14.19 20.51 -5.99
CA ARG A 71 13.74 21.57 -6.92
C ARG A 71 12.86 21.04 -8.04
N SER A 72 13.16 19.86 -8.56
CA SER A 72 12.29 19.17 -9.52
C SER A 72 11.01 18.66 -8.85
N GLY A 73 11.02 18.50 -7.52
CA GLY A 73 9.91 18.01 -6.72
C GLY A 73 9.81 16.49 -6.69
N GLU A 74 10.83 15.76 -7.16
CA GLU A 74 10.92 14.29 -7.05
C GLU A 74 11.08 13.84 -5.61
N LEU A 75 11.77 14.68 -4.82
CA LEU A 75 11.97 14.51 -3.40
C LEU A 75 11.20 15.60 -2.65
N VAL A 76 10.33 15.18 -1.74
CA VAL A 76 9.45 16.07 -0.97
C VAL A 76 9.86 16.04 0.48
N ARG A 77 10.17 17.21 1.05
CA ARG A 77 10.44 17.35 2.49
C ARG A 77 9.13 17.44 3.28
N LEU A 78 9.02 16.65 4.33
CA LEU A 78 7.88 16.66 5.26
C LEU A 78 8.15 17.60 6.44
N GLU A 79 7.09 18.01 7.14
CA GLU A 79 7.17 18.87 8.33
C GLU A 79 7.93 18.21 9.48
N SER A 80 7.93 16.88 9.54
CA SER A 80 8.73 16.06 10.47
C SER A 80 10.24 16.19 10.25
N GLY A 81 10.68 16.85 9.18
CA GLY A 81 12.08 16.93 8.78
C GLY A 81 12.59 15.69 8.03
N THR A 82 11.74 14.68 7.81
CA THR A 82 12.00 13.53 6.96
C THR A 82 11.60 13.80 5.51
N TRP A 83 11.99 12.92 4.60
CA TRP A 83 11.72 13.05 3.17
C TRP A 83 10.78 11.95 2.67
N THR A 84 10.15 12.18 1.54
CA THR A 84 9.40 11.15 0.78
C THR A 84 9.59 11.39 -0.71
N THR A 85 9.14 10.46 -1.54
CA THR A 85 9.20 10.59 -3.01
C THR A 85 7.90 11.14 -3.56
N ARG A 86 7.97 11.83 -4.70
CA ARG A 86 6.76 12.30 -5.40
C ARG A 86 5.83 11.15 -5.71
N ARG A 87 6.37 10.04 -6.23
CA ARG A 87 5.62 8.84 -6.56
C ARG A 87 4.80 8.31 -5.38
N LEU A 88 5.41 8.15 -4.21
CA LEU A 88 4.69 7.69 -3.02
C LEU A 88 3.62 8.71 -2.61
N ARG A 89 3.96 10.01 -2.65
CA ARG A 89 3.01 11.07 -2.30
C ARG A 89 1.80 11.13 -3.23
N GLU A 90 2.01 10.92 -4.53
CA GLU A 90 0.94 10.84 -5.52
C GLU A 90 0.07 9.61 -5.31
N LEU A 91 0.67 8.45 -5.00
CA LEU A 91 -0.05 7.23 -4.66
C LEU A 91 -0.93 7.40 -3.42
N GLU A 92 -0.39 8.00 -2.35
CA GLU A 92 -1.15 8.34 -1.14
C GLU A 92 -2.35 9.24 -1.46
N ARG A 93 -2.12 10.33 -2.21
CA ARG A 93 -3.17 11.29 -2.57
C ARG A 93 -4.24 10.67 -3.45
N SER A 94 -3.85 9.85 -4.43
CA SER A 94 -4.78 9.11 -5.29
C SER A 94 -5.64 8.15 -4.47
N THR A 95 -5.03 7.41 -3.55
CA THR A 95 -5.73 6.48 -2.65
C THR A 95 -6.75 7.22 -1.77
N LEU A 96 -6.35 8.36 -1.18
CA LEU A 96 -7.26 9.18 -0.37
C LEU A 96 -8.41 9.74 -1.20
N GLN A 97 -8.16 10.27 -2.40
CA GLN A 97 -9.22 10.77 -3.28
C GLN A 97 -10.22 9.69 -3.66
N ILE A 98 -9.77 8.47 -3.93
CA ILE A 98 -10.65 7.34 -4.20
C ILE A 98 -11.50 7.03 -2.96
N ALA A 99 -10.87 6.98 -1.78
CA ALA A 99 -11.58 6.71 -0.53
C ALA A 99 -12.63 7.78 -0.20
N GLU A 100 -12.28 9.06 -0.33
CA GLU A 100 -13.18 10.20 -0.09
C GLU A 100 -14.36 10.20 -1.05
N ARG A 101 -14.11 9.98 -2.36
CA ARG A 101 -15.18 9.88 -3.35
C ARG A 101 -16.15 8.75 -3.00
N ARG A 102 -15.62 7.59 -2.62
CA ARG A 102 -16.44 6.42 -2.29
C ARG A 102 -17.14 6.54 -0.95
N ALA A 103 -16.60 7.30 0.00
CA ALA A 103 -17.25 7.53 1.29
C ALA A 103 -18.64 8.18 1.15
N GLY A 104 -18.86 8.97 0.10
CA GLY A 104 -20.16 9.58 -0.22
C GLY A 104 -21.12 8.67 -1.00
N GLU A 105 -20.70 7.48 -1.43
CA GLU A 105 -21.53 6.55 -2.19
C GLU A 105 -22.50 5.79 -1.26
N SER A 106 -23.66 5.41 -1.79
CA SER A 106 -24.56 4.45 -1.16
C SER A 106 -24.43 3.11 -1.87
N ALA A 107 -23.50 2.27 -1.41
CA ALA A 107 -23.19 0.98 -2.01
C ALA A 107 -23.41 -0.17 -1.02
N ALA A 108 -23.88 -1.32 -1.52
CA ALA A 108 -23.99 -2.57 -0.78
C ALA A 108 -24.70 -2.46 0.60
N ILE A 109 -25.72 -1.59 0.69
CA ILE A 109 -26.49 -1.38 1.93
C ILE A 109 -27.28 -2.65 2.24
N VAL A 110 -27.21 -3.11 3.49
CA VAL A 110 -27.89 -4.31 3.94
C VAL A 110 -29.19 -3.97 4.67
N GLY A 111 -30.26 -4.70 4.36
CA GLY A 111 -31.52 -4.59 5.08
C GLY A 111 -31.44 -5.13 6.50
N GLU A 112 -32.19 -4.51 7.40
CA GLU A 112 -32.27 -4.88 8.82
C GLU A 112 -32.66 -6.37 9.05
N ARG A 113 -33.45 -6.96 8.13
CA ARG A 113 -33.76 -8.40 8.19
C ARG A 113 -32.51 -9.26 8.01
N SER A 114 -31.69 -8.95 7.01
CA SER A 114 -30.46 -9.68 6.68
C SER A 114 -29.39 -9.49 7.76
N LEU A 115 -29.27 -8.28 8.32
CA LEU A 115 -28.40 -8.01 9.46
C LEU A 115 -28.75 -8.86 10.68
N ARG A 116 -30.03 -8.91 11.06
CA ARG A 116 -30.47 -9.76 12.18
C ARG A 116 -30.19 -11.24 11.94
N GLN A 117 -30.40 -11.73 10.72
CA GLN A 117 -30.13 -13.12 10.39
C GLN A 117 -28.62 -13.43 10.42
N ALA A 118 -27.79 -12.54 9.90
CA ALA A 118 -26.33 -12.68 9.95
C ALA A 118 -25.81 -12.68 11.39
N ARG A 119 -26.26 -11.74 12.23
CA ARG A 119 -25.94 -11.69 13.67
C ARG A 119 -26.31 -12.98 14.39
N ARG A 120 -27.50 -13.53 14.12
CA ARG A 120 -27.93 -14.81 14.69
C ARG A 120 -27.08 -15.98 14.20
N GLY A 121 -26.71 -16.00 12.92
CA GLY A 121 -25.86 -17.04 12.34
C GLY A 121 -24.49 -17.09 13.00
N VAL A 122 -23.80 -15.94 13.04
CA VAL A 122 -22.48 -15.83 13.68
C VAL A 122 -22.57 -16.08 15.18
N GLY A 123 -23.62 -15.59 15.85
CA GLY A 123 -23.83 -15.84 17.28
C GLY A 123 -23.87 -17.32 17.65
N LYS A 124 -24.45 -18.17 16.79
CA LYS A 124 -24.46 -19.63 17.01
C LYS A 124 -23.07 -20.25 16.96
N GLU A 125 -22.21 -19.77 16.07
CA GLU A 125 -20.85 -20.29 15.87
C GLU A 125 -19.89 -19.88 16.98
N ILE A 126 -20.02 -18.64 17.46
CA ILE A 126 -19.22 -18.16 18.59
C ILE A 126 -19.83 -18.54 19.95
N HIS A 127 -20.90 -19.34 19.96
CA HIS A 127 -21.67 -19.72 21.15
C HIS A 127 -22.06 -18.51 22.03
N GLY A 128 -22.46 -17.41 21.40
CA GLY A 128 -22.69 -16.14 22.07
C GLY A 128 -23.41 -15.10 21.22
N SER A 129 -23.21 -13.83 21.54
CA SER A 129 -23.75 -12.72 20.78
C SER A 129 -22.67 -11.67 20.57
N LEU A 130 -22.72 -10.96 19.44
CA LEU A 130 -21.84 -9.83 19.19
C LEU A 130 -21.94 -8.82 20.34
N SER A 131 -20.85 -8.18 20.74
CA SER A 131 -20.87 -7.07 21.70
C SER A 131 -21.63 -5.86 21.14
N ALA A 132 -21.87 -4.85 21.97
CA ALA A 132 -22.48 -3.60 21.49
C ALA A 132 -21.61 -2.93 20.42
N GLU A 133 -20.30 -2.88 20.64
CA GLU A 133 -19.32 -2.31 19.70
C GLU A 133 -19.25 -3.10 18.41
N GLN A 134 -19.30 -4.44 18.48
CA GLN A 134 -19.29 -5.29 17.29
C GLN A 134 -20.58 -5.15 16.46
N ARG A 135 -21.73 -4.94 17.11
CA ARG A 135 -23.00 -4.66 16.40
C ARG A 135 -22.96 -3.30 15.73
N GLN A 136 -22.49 -2.27 16.44
CA GLN A 136 -22.33 -0.95 15.87
C GLN A 136 -21.35 -0.97 14.69
N ALA A 137 -20.23 -1.69 14.82
CA ALA A 137 -19.28 -1.87 13.74
C ALA A 137 -19.92 -2.55 12.53
N LEU A 138 -20.69 -3.63 12.74
CA LEU A 138 -21.41 -4.32 11.68
C LEU A 138 -22.40 -3.39 10.97
N GLU A 139 -23.20 -2.64 11.72
CA GLU A 139 -24.17 -1.68 11.18
C GLU A 139 -23.47 -0.57 10.39
N THR A 140 -22.34 -0.06 10.87
CA THR A 140 -21.55 0.96 10.17
C THR A 140 -20.98 0.41 8.85
N ILE A 141 -20.33 -0.76 8.85
CA ILE A 141 -19.66 -1.26 7.63
C ILE A 141 -20.65 -1.76 6.58
N THR A 142 -21.87 -2.13 6.97
CA THR A 142 -22.95 -2.59 6.06
C THR A 142 -24.00 -1.51 5.77
N GLY A 143 -23.81 -0.32 6.33
CA GLY A 143 -24.65 0.86 6.11
C GLY A 143 -24.27 1.61 4.83
N PRO A 144 -24.72 2.88 4.68
CA PRO A 144 -24.33 3.70 3.54
C PRO A 144 -22.82 4.01 3.57
N GLY A 145 -22.15 3.78 2.44
CA GLY A 145 -20.74 4.08 2.23
C GLY A 145 -20.12 3.13 1.21
N GLY A 146 -19.33 3.65 0.27
CA GLY A 146 -18.58 2.82 -0.69
C GLY A 146 -17.26 2.27 -0.16
N VAL A 147 -16.74 2.85 0.93
CA VAL A 147 -15.53 2.40 1.64
C VAL A 147 -15.75 2.60 3.14
N SER A 148 -15.46 1.56 3.92
CA SER A 148 -15.58 1.57 5.39
C SER A 148 -14.32 0.98 6.01
N VAL A 149 -13.87 1.55 7.14
CA VAL A 149 -12.66 1.10 7.86
C VAL A 149 -13.06 0.56 9.22
N LEU A 150 -12.69 -0.70 9.49
CA LEU A 150 -12.89 -1.35 10.78
C LEU A 150 -11.54 -1.45 11.52
N VAL A 151 -11.40 -0.69 12.60
CA VAL A 151 -10.22 -0.72 13.48
C VAL A 151 -10.55 -1.49 14.76
N SER A 152 -9.69 -2.42 15.15
CA SER A 152 -9.84 -3.16 16.40
C SER A 152 -8.49 -3.51 17.01
N ARG A 153 -8.45 -3.77 18.31
CA ARG A 153 -7.26 -4.38 18.92
C ARG A 153 -7.15 -5.84 18.49
N ALA A 154 -5.95 -6.41 18.59
CA ALA A 154 -5.76 -7.84 18.36
C ALA A 154 -6.65 -8.66 19.31
N GLY A 155 -7.30 -9.70 18.79
CA GLY A 155 -8.16 -10.60 19.58
C GLY A 155 -9.56 -10.08 19.91
N THR A 156 -9.99 -8.89 19.46
CA THR A 156 -11.33 -8.35 19.78
C THR A 156 -12.44 -8.75 18.80
N GLY A 157 -12.18 -9.77 17.97
CA GLY A 157 -13.20 -10.34 17.08
C GLY A 157 -13.49 -9.55 15.80
N LYS A 158 -12.49 -8.89 15.19
CA LYS A 158 -12.60 -8.30 13.83
C LYS A 158 -13.17 -9.31 12.82
N GLY A 159 -12.66 -10.54 12.85
CA GLY A 159 -13.13 -11.64 12.02
C GLY A 159 -14.61 -11.95 12.18
N VAL A 160 -15.11 -11.90 13.42
CA VAL A 160 -16.53 -12.12 13.73
C VAL A 160 -17.41 -11.06 13.07
N VAL A 161 -16.99 -9.79 13.13
CA VAL A 161 -17.70 -8.67 12.49
C VAL A 161 -17.67 -8.80 10.97
N LEU A 162 -16.50 -9.08 10.39
CA LEU A 162 -16.34 -9.24 8.94
C LEU A 162 -17.13 -10.45 8.41
N SER A 163 -17.14 -11.58 9.13
CA SER A 163 -17.95 -12.75 8.76
C SER A 163 -19.45 -12.45 8.83
N ALA A 164 -19.89 -11.69 9.84
CA ALA A 164 -21.27 -11.26 9.93
C ALA A 164 -21.64 -10.34 8.75
N ALA A 165 -20.78 -9.40 8.37
CA ALA A 165 -21.01 -8.52 7.22
C ALA A 165 -21.08 -9.31 5.91
N ALA A 166 -20.12 -10.21 5.66
CA ALA A 166 -20.11 -11.08 4.49
C ALA A 166 -21.42 -11.87 4.33
N ARG A 167 -21.91 -12.49 5.41
CA ARG A 167 -23.19 -13.21 5.42
C ARG A 167 -24.37 -12.29 5.16
N ALA A 168 -24.31 -11.06 5.64
CA ALA A 168 -25.38 -10.09 5.48
C ALA A 168 -25.46 -9.63 4.01
N TRP A 169 -24.32 -9.35 3.38
CA TRP A 169 -24.22 -9.04 1.95
C TRP A 169 -24.63 -10.21 1.06
N GLN A 170 -24.16 -11.42 1.34
CA GLN A 170 -24.56 -12.62 0.59
C GLN A 170 -26.07 -12.87 0.66
N ARG A 171 -26.73 -12.54 1.78
CA ARG A 171 -28.19 -12.64 1.92
C ARG A 171 -28.96 -11.63 1.07
N GLU A 172 -28.36 -10.48 0.79
CA GLU A 172 -28.90 -9.49 -0.15
C GLU A 172 -28.54 -9.80 -1.61
N GLY A 173 -27.81 -10.90 -1.86
CA GLY A 173 -27.43 -11.34 -3.20
C GLY A 173 -26.12 -10.74 -3.73
N TYR A 174 -25.33 -10.07 -2.88
CA TYR A 174 -24.02 -9.58 -3.28
C TYR A 174 -22.98 -10.70 -3.29
N GLU A 175 -22.10 -10.67 -4.28
CA GLU A 175 -20.85 -11.42 -4.27
C GLU A 175 -19.88 -10.75 -3.28
N VAL A 176 -19.26 -11.55 -2.42
CA VAL A 176 -18.31 -11.07 -1.42
C VAL A 176 -16.95 -11.66 -1.74
N ILE A 177 -15.98 -10.77 -1.96
CA ILE A 177 -14.58 -11.13 -2.21
C ILE A 177 -13.75 -10.67 -1.02
N GLY A 178 -13.16 -11.63 -0.32
CA GLY A 178 -12.19 -11.37 0.73
C GLY A 178 -10.76 -11.39 0.19
N THR A 179 -9.88 -10.57 0.76
CA THR A 179 -8.44 -10.69 0.57
C THR A 179 -7.72 -10.33 1.86
N ALA A 180 -6.61 -11.02 2.14
CA ALA A 180 -5.75 -10.76 3.28
C ALA A 180 -4.29 -10.67 2.82
N VAL A 181 -3.52 -9.79 3.45
CA VAL A 181 -2.06 -9.78 3.28
C VAL A 181 -1.50 -10.77 4.28
N ALA A 182 -0.77 -11.79 3.80
CA ALA A 182 -0.14 -12.77 4.68
C ALA A 182 0.79 -12.05 5.66
N ALA A 183 0.41 -12.01 6.94
CA ALA A 183 1.28 -11.53 7.99
C ALA A 183 2.49 -12.47 8.07
N GLY A 184 3.71 -11.92 8.08
CA GLY A 184 4.95 -12.69 8.13
C GLY A 184 4.88 -13.79 9.20
N ARG A 185 4.79 -15.04 8.74
CA ARG A 185 4.63 -16.23 9.58
C ARG A 185 5.86 -16.41 10.47
N ARG A 186 5.70 -16.31 11.79
CA ARG A 186 6.69 -16.87 12.72
C ARG A 186 6.51 -18.40 12.74
N PRO A 187 7.56 -19.21 12.56
CA PRO A 187 7.42 -20.66 12.67
C PRO A 187 6.94 -21.04 14.08
N GLY A 188 5.78 -21.70 14.17
CA GLY A 188 5.19 -22.19 15.42
C GLY A 188 3.96 -21.43 15.96
N SER A 189 3.56 -20.30 15.37
CA SER A 189 2.32 -19.61 15.75
C SER A 189 1.13 -20.07 14.90
N SER A 190 -0.02 -20.34 15.53
CA SER A 190 -1.30 -20.48 14.83
C SER A 190 -1.63 -19.18 14.11
N ASP A 191 -2.02 -19.26 12.85
CA ASP A 191 -2.40 -18.11 12.03
C ASP A 191 -3.61 -17.39 12.67
N PRO A 192 -3.43 -16.13 13.14
CA PRO A 192 -4.48 -15.40 13.85
C PRO A 192 -5.63 -14.95 12.94
N ASP A 193 -5.42 -14.92 11.62
CA ASP A 193 -6.41 -14.46 10.65
C ASP A 193 -7.10 -15.62 9.90
N ARG A 194 -6.70 -16.87 10.14
CA ARG A 194 -7.25 -18.07 9.48
C ARG A 194 -8.77 -18.24 9.63
N ASP A 195 -9.33 -17.82 10.76
CA ASP A 195 -10.78 -17.84 10.99
C ASP A 195 -11.50 -16.70 10.23
N ILE A 196 -10.80 -15.59 9.96
CA ILE A 196 -11.27 -14.50 9.10
C ILE A 196 -11.30 -14.98 7.65
N ASP A 197 -10.21 -15.58 7.19
CA ASP A 197 -10.06 -16.08 5.83
C ASP A 197 -11.12 -17.14 5.51
N ARG A 198 -11.28 -18.13 6.40
CA ARG A 198 -12.35 -19.14 6.28
C ARG A 198 -13.75 -18.51 6.33
N GLY A 199 -13.96 -17.49 7.15
CA GLY A 199 -15.23 -16.78 7.29
C GLY A 199 -15.58 -15.88 6.10
N LEU A 200 -14.59 -15.52 5.28
CA LEU A 200 -14.70 -14.71 4.07
C LEU A 200 -14.56 -15.51 2.77
N GLY A 201 -14.32 -16.83 2.86
CA GLY A 201 -14.09 -17.68 1.68
C GLY A 201 -12.75 -17.44 1.00
N ILE A 202 -11.76 -16.95 1.74
CA ILE A 202 -10.38 -16.77 1.29
C ILE A 202 -9.65 -18.11 1.54
N GLU A 203 -9.20 -18.76 0.47
CA GLU A 203 -8.39 -19.99 0.52
C GLU A 203 -6.89 -19.71 0.58
#